data_AF-A0A7W0WS56-F1
#
_entry.id   AF-A0A7W0WS56-F1
#
_cell.length_a   1.000
_cell.length_b   1.000
_cell.length_c   1.000
_cell.angle_alpha   90.00
_cell.angle_beta   90.00
_cell.angle_gamma   90.00
#
_symmetry.space_group_name_H-M   'P 1'
#
loop_
_entity.id
_entity.type
_entity.pdbx_description
1 polymer ?
#
loop_
_entity_poly.entity_id
_entity_poly.type
_entity_poly.pdbx_seq_one_letter_code
_entity_poly.pdbx_strand_id
1 'polypeptide(L)'
;MRAVFTTLLFATACAPEIAPGSYVCGPEELCPEGQRCNRETAVCVLPSNAAAFACGERNADVPSNETPATAQSIGDLACVSVVAEARSCLPAGDVGDFYTFRVVDGCASARLRASVVFPIAFQRLVLQLGKEGEAPMTIDSQCAGNRSLDDGDDVACLDAPVSSGTYVIGVVPDGTGTCDNECRFNRYALGLQVTTL
;
A
#
# COMPACT_ATOMS: atom_id res chain seq x y z
N MET A 1 11.42 72.24 -7.39
CA MET A 1 10.16 71.47 -7.17
C MET A 1 9.85 70.76 -8.47
N ARG A 2 9.65 69.45 -8.63
CA ARG A 2 9.51 68.25 -7.79
C ARG A 2 10.02 67.10 -8.68
N ALA A 3 10.89 66.22 -8.19
CA ALA A 3 11.19 64.97 -8.86
C ALA A 3 10.33 63.88 -8.22
N VAL A 4 9.54 63.20 -9.05
CA VAL A 4 8.61 62.14 -8.68
C VAL A 4 9.40 60.90 -8.31
N PHE A 5 9.29 60.47 -7.05
CA PHE A 5 9.72 59.16 -6.58
C PHE A 5 8.68 58.13 -7.04
N THR A 6 9.01 57.35 -8.06
CA THR A 6 8.23 56.17 -8.43
C THR A 6 8.76 54.99 -7.61
N THR A 7 8.01 54.64 -6.57
CA THR A 7 8.25 53.51 -5.67
C THR A 7 8.19 52.20 -6.46
N LEU A 8 9.31 51.48 -6.56
CA LEU A 8 9.32 50.08 -7.00
C LEU A 8 8.65 49.23 -5.91
N LEU A 9 7.46 48.71 -6.21
CA LEU A 9 6.83 47.61 -5.48
C LEU A 9 7.65 46.35 -5.76
N PHE A 10 8.44 45.92 -4.77
CA PHE A 10 8.95 44.55 -4.72
C PHE A 10 7.77 43.62 -4.47
N ALA A 11 7.32 42.93 -5.51
CA ALA A 11 6.47 41.76 -5.33
C ALA A 11 7.32 40.71 -4.59
N THR A 12 7.02 40.50 -3.31
CA THR A 12 7.45 39.30 -2.59
C THR A 12 6.82 38.12 -3.31
N ALA A 13 7.56 37.54 -4.24
CA ALA A 13 7.21 36.25 -4.80
C ALA A 13 7.13 35.29 -3.61
N CYS A 14 5.92 34.84 -3.28
CA CYS A 14 5.72 33.70 -2.42
C CYS A 14 6.31 32.49 -3.16
N ALA A 15 7.62 32.29 -3.04
CA ALA A 15 8.19 30.98 -3.32
C ALA A 15 7.54 30.05 -2.29
N PRO A 16 6.77 29.03 -2.71
CA PRO A 16 6.20 28.09 -1.76
C PRO A 16 7.36 27.56 -0.92
N GLU A 17 7.25 27.69 0.40
CA GLU A 17 8.27 27.20 1.31
C GLU A 17 8.28 25.68 1.16
N ILE A 18 9.31 25.15 0.49
CA ILE A 18 9.49 23.72 0.23
C ILE A 18 9.92 23.07 1.54
N ALA A 19 8.95 22.81 2.41
CA ALA A 19 9.19 22.14 3.67
C ALA A 19 9.65 20.68 3.39
N PRO A 20 10.68 20.17 4.09
CA PRO A 20 10.95 18.74 4.08
C PRO A 20 9.69 17.99 4.53
N GLY A 21 9.26 16.98 3.79
CA GLY A 21 8.02 16.26 4.09
C GLY A 21 6.80 16.68 3.26
N SER A 22 6.89 17.71 2.42
CA SER A 22 5.72 18.20 1.66
C SER A 22 5.62 17.70 0.22
N TYR A 23 6.55 16.87 -0.24
CA TYR A 23 6.59 16.36 -1.61
C TYR A 23 6.72 14.84 -1.60
N VAL A 24 5.80 14.15 -2.26
CA VAL A 24 5.94 12.72 -2.54
C VAL A 24 6.98 12.57 -3.65
N CYS A 25 8.01 11.74 -3.46
CA CYS A 25 9.10 11.59 -4.45
C CYS A 25 8.61 11.01 -5.79
N GLY A 26 7.42 10.42 -5.76
CA GLY A 26 6.96 9.56 -6.83
C GLY A 26 7.88 8.36 -7.02
N PRO A 27 7.63 7.61 -8.07
CA PRO A 27 8.32 6.35 -8.35
C PRO A 27 9.77 6.51 -8.81
N GLU A 28 10.08 7.60 -9.52
CA GLU A 28 11.41 7.93 -10.04
C GLU A 28 12.35 8.43 -8.93
N GLU A 29 11.90 8.42 -7.66
CA GLU A 29 12.59 8.99 -6.49
C GLU A 29 13.01 10.46 -6.70
N LEU A 30 12.24 11.21 -7.49
CA LEU A 30 12.54 12.59 -7.86
C LEU A 30 12.11 13.53 -6.75
N CYS A 31 13.08 14.25 -6.20
CA CYS A 31 12.85 15.28 -5.20
C CYS A 31 13.38 16.63 -5.66
N PRO A 32 12.80 17.74 -5.15
CA PRO A 32 13.36 19.07 -5.36
C PRO A 32 14.84 19.13 -4.98
N GLU A 33 15.56 20.08 -5.59
CA GLU A 33 16.99 20.26 -5.34
C GLU A 33 17.28 20.39 -3.84
N GLY A 34 18.30 19.67 -3.35
CA GLY A 34 18.68 19.65 -1.94
C GLY A 34 17.88 18.67 -1.07
N GLN A 35 16.93 17.93 -1.63
CA GLN A 35 16.19 16.86 -0.94
C GLN A 35 16.53 15.48 -1.51
N ARG A 36 16.18 14.43 -0.76
CA ARG A 36 16.22 13.03 -1.20
C ARG A 36 14.94 12.32 -0.80
N CYS A 37 14.55 11.33 -1.59
CA CYS A 37 13.42 10.49 -1.25
C CYS A 37 13.71 9.69 0.02
N ASN A 38 12.86 9.83 1.03
CA ASN A 38 12.81 8.86 2.12
C ASN A 38 12.10 7.62 1.59
N ARG A 39 12.84 6.53 1.41
CA ARG A 39 12.29 5.28 0.86
C ARG A 39 11.32 4.57 1.81
N GLU A 40 11.26 4.96 3.09
CA GLU A 40 10.26 4.45 4.02
C GLU A 40 8.91 5.10 3.78
N THR A 41 8.88 6.42 3.70
CA THR A 41 7.63 7.20 3.67
C THR A 41 7.21 7.64 2.27
N ALA A 42 8.06 7.43 1.25
CA ALA A 42 7.90 7.96 -0.10
C ALA A 42 7.80 9.49 -0.17
N VAL A 43 8.37 10.19 0.83
CA VAL A 43 8.36 11.65 0.91
C VAL A 43 9.77 12.21 0.81
N CYS A 44 9.94 13.30 0.09
CA CYS A 44 11.18 14.05 -0.01
C CYS A 44 11.52 14.72 1.32
N VAL A 45 12.72 14.39 1.81
CA VAL A 45 13.26 14.88 3.07
C VAL A 45 14.68 15.41 2.84
N LEU A 46 15.26 16.05 3.86
CA LEU A 46 16.68 16.39 3.82
C LEU A 46 17.53 15.11 3.68
N PRO A 47 18.66 15.14 2.95
CA PRO A 47 19.50 13.96 2.73
C PRO A 47 19.94 13.23 4.00
N SER A 48 20.13 13.95 5.11
CA SER A 48 20.48 13.38 6.42
C SER A 48 19.35 12.54 7.03
N ASN A 49 18.12 12.75 6.59
CA ASN A 49 16.90 12.12 7.10
C ASN A 49 16.35 11.08 6.11
N ALA A 50 16.99 10.92 4.95
CA ALA A 50 16.59 9.93 3.96
C ALA A 50 17.00 8.55 4.46
N ALA A 51 16.01 7.75 4.87
CA ALA A 51 16.23 6.36 5.20
C ALA A 51 16.41 5.56 3.90
N ALA A 52 17.48 4.76 3.84
CA ALA A 52 17.67 3.75 2.80
C ALA A 52 16.81 2.54 3.15
N PHE A 53 15.50 2.64 2.98
CA PHE A 53 14.65 1.47 3.18
C PHE A 53 14.91 0.45 2.08
N ALA A 54 15.17 -0.78 2.51
CA ALA A 54 14.95 -1.98 1.72
C ALA A 54 13.85 -2.75 2.47
N CYS A 55 13.02 -3.54 1.77
CA CYS A 55 12.37 -4.66 2.45
C CYS A 55 13.49 -5.34 3.25
N GLY A 56 13.37 -5.38 4.59
CA GLY A 56 14.40 -5.99 5.41
C GLY A 56 14.77 -7.33 4.79
N GLU A 57 16.06 -7.66 4.73
CA GLU A 57 16.47 -9.00 4.28
C GLU A 57 15.54 -9.98 4.97
N ARG A 58 14.84 -10.82 4.18
CA ARG A 58 13.89 -11.81 4.70
C ARG A 58 14.43 -12.31 6.03
N ASN A 59 13.71 -12.08 7.13
CA ASN A 59 14.06 -12.78 8.35
C ASN A 59 14.09 -14.25 7.94
N ALA A 60 15.25 -14.90 8.02
CA ALA A 60 15.41 -16.28 7.54
C ALA A 60 14.43 -17.25 8.23
N ASP A 61 13.82 -16.79 9.32
CA ASP A 61 12.81 -17.46 10.13
C ASP A 61 11.35 -17.20 9.69
N VAL A 62 11.11 -16.32 8.71
CA VAL A 62 9.78 -16.12 8.12
C VAL A 62 9.66 -16.99 6.87
N PRO A 63 8.78 -18.01 6.87
CA PRO A 63 8.53 -18.84 5.69
C PRO A 63 8.15 -17.97 4.49
N SER A 64 8.69 -18.29 3.30
CA SER A 64 8.30 -17.63 2.05
C SER A 64 6.78 -17.72 1.88
N ASN A 65 6.15 -16.61 1.53
CA ASN A 65 4.73 -16.48 1.27
C ASN A 65 4.47 -16.16 -0.21
N GLU A 66 5.42 -16.48 -1.10
CA GLU A 66 5.39 -16.11 -2.53
C GLU A 66 4.40 -16.92 -3.38
N THR A 67 3.76 -17.93 -2.77
CA THR A 67 2.80 -18.80 -3.45
C THR A 67 1.59 -19.09 -2.55
N PRO A 68 0.42 -19.44 -3.13
CA PRO A 68 -0.72 -19.90 -2.34
C PRO A 68 -0.42 -21.08 -1.41
N ALA A 69 0.52 -21.96 -1.80
CA ALA A 69 0.89 -23.15 -1.02
C ALA A 69 1.77 -22.83 0.20
N THR A 70 2.43 -21.69 0.20
CA THR A 70 3.33 -21.25 1.27
C THR A 70 2.78 -20.04 2.03
N ALA A 71 1.50 -19.73 1.80
CA ALA A 71 0.83 -18.56 2.33
C ALA A 71 0.86 -18.48 3.87
N GLN A 72 1.16 -17.29 4.39
CA GLN A 72 1.25 -17.04 5.83
C GLN A 72 -0.14 -16.96 6.47
N SER A 73 -0.34 -17.61 7.62
CA SER A 73 -1.64 -17.55 8.30
C SER A 73 -1.86 -16.21 9.03
N ILE A 74 -3.03 -15.61 8.79
CA ILE A 74 -3.59 -14.46 9.53
C ILE A 74 -4.49 -14.94 10.69
N GLY A 75 -4.93 -16.20 10.66
CA GLY A 75 -5.76 -16.83 11.70
C GLY A 75 -7.24 -16.95 11.36
N ASP A 76 -8.05 -17.15 12.40
CA ASP A 76 -9.49 -17.41 12.30
C ASP A 76 -10.30 -16.10 12.37
N LEU A 77 -11.24 -15.92 11.45
CA LEU A 77 -12.17 -14.79 11.37
C LEU A 77 -13.60 -15.25 11.73
N ALA A 78 -14.18 -14.60 12.74
CA ALA A 78 -15.58 -14.80 13.14
C ALA A 78 -16.55 -14.33 12.04
N CYS A 79 -17.83 -14.76 12.07
CA CYS A 79 -18.85 -14.34 11.09
C CYS A 79 -19.10 -12.82 11.06
N VAL A 80 -18.75 -12.14 12.16
CA VAL A 80 -18.53 -10.70 12.21
C VAL A 80 -17.21 -10.51 12.95
N SER A 81 -16.19 -10.01 12.28
CA SER A 81 -14.84 -9.87 12.85
C SER A 81 -14.46 -8.40 13.04
N VAL A 82 -13.51 -8.17 13.94
CA VAL A 82 -12.66 -6.98 13.86
C VAL A 82 -11.77 -7.08 12.63
N VAL A 83 -11.13 -5.97 12.23
CA VAL A 83 -10.16 -5.98 11.14
C VAL A 83 -8.91 -6.73 11.60
N ALA A 84 -8.58 -7.82 10.93
CA ALA A 84 -7.28 -8.47 11.04
C ALA A 84 -6.29 -7.77 10.09
N GLU A 85 -5.10 -7.42 10.57
CA GLU A 85 -4.10 -6.69 9.79
C GLU A 85 -2.84 -7.53 9.56
N ALA A 86 -2.29 -7.44 8.35
CA ALA A 86 -0.95 -7.87 8.01
C ALA A 86 -0.19 -6.71 7.35
N ARG A 87 1.06 -6.48 7.75
CA ARG A 87 1.94 -5.48 7.15
C ARG A 87 3.14 -6.19 6.56
N SER A 88 3.46 -5.89 5.31
CA SER A 88 4.57 -6.55 4.60
C SER A 88 5.25 -5.59 3.63
N CYS A 89 6.28 -6.12 2.98
CA CYS A 89 7.04 -5.47 1.94
C CYS A 89 7.29 -6.49 0.84
N LEU A 90 6.76 -6.22 -0.34
CA LEU A 90 6.91 -7.03 -1.54
C LEU A 90 8.17 -6.58 -2.30
N PRO A 91 9.26 -7.37 -2.37
CA PRO A 91 10.47 -6.98 -3.10
C PRO A 91 10.24 -6.84 -4.62
N ALA A 92 11.14 -6.12 -5.30
CA ALA A 92 11.14 -6.08 -6.77
C ALA A 92 11.22 -7.47 -7.40
N GLY A 93 10.38 -7.72 -8.39
CA GLY A 93 10.34 -8.99 -9.12
C GLY A 93 9.64 -10.12 -8.38
N ASP A 94 9.15 -9.88 -7.16
CA ASP A 94 8.28 -10.82 -6.46
C ASP A 94 6.89 -10.86 -7.14
N VAL A 95 6.30 -12.05 -7.18
CA VAL A 95 5.02 -12.32 -7.85
C VAL A 95 3.83 -12.03 -6.95
N GLY A 96 4.05 -11.91 -5.64
CA GLY A 96 3.03 -11.52 -4.68
C GLY A 96 3.21 -12.18 -3.32
N ASP A 97 2.58 -11.58 -2.32
CA ASP A 97 2.54 -12.09 -0.95
C ASP A 97 1.17 -12.74 -0.68
N PHE A 98 1.16 -14.01 -0.28
CA PHE A 98 -0.06 -14.78 -0.05
C PHE A 98 -0.29 -15.05 1.44
N TYR A 99 -1.55 -15.00 1.85
CA TYR A 99 -1.99 -15.21 3.22
C TYR A 99 -3.14 -16.20 3.30
N THR A 100 -3.18 -17.01 4.34
CA THR A 100 -4.32 -17.87 4.65
C THR A 100 -5.13 -17.32 5.82
N PHE A 101 -6.45 -17.48 5.75
CA PHE A 101 -7.35 -17.22 6.87
C PHE A 101 -8.49 -18.23 6.85
N ARG A 102 -9.10 -18.47 8.00
CA ARG A 102 -10.27 -19.35 8.12
C ARG A 102 -11.50 -18.56 8.52
N VAL A 103 -12.58 -18.66 7.75
CA VAL A 103 -13.91 -18.23 8.21
C VAL A 103 -14.48 -19.34 9.08
N VAL A 104 -14.81 -19.02 10.34
CA VAL A 104 -15.30 -20.01 11.31
C VAL A 104 -16.61 -20.66 10.86
N ASP A 105 -16.91 -21.82 11.44
CA ASP A 105 -18.13 -22.56 11.13
C ASP A 105 -19.39 -21.82 11.60
N GLY A 106 -20.49 -21.96 10.85
CA GLY A 106 -21.79 -21.36 11.19
C GLY A 106 -22.08 -20.02 10.52
N CYS A 107 -21.22 -19.53 9.62
CA CYS A 107 -21.46 -18.31 8.86
C CYS A 107 -22.32 -18.61 7.62
N ALA A 108 -23.64 -18.52 7.76
CA ALA A 108 -24.58 -18.84 6.67
C ALA A 108 -24.59 -17.80 5.52
N SER A 109 -24.31 -16.54 5.85
CA SER A 109 -24.36 -15.40 4.91
C SER A 109 -23.33 -14.34 5.32
N ALA A 110 -22.08 -14.52 4.88
CA ALA A 110 -20.98 -13.62 5.20
C ALA A 110 -20.36 -13.01 3.94
N ARG A 111 -19.78 -11.82 4.11
CA ARG A 111 -18.94 -11.14 3.12
C ARG A 111 -17.57 -10.90 3.71
N LEU A 112 -16.53 -11.11 2.91
CA LEU A 112 -15.20 -10.63 3.19
C LEU A 112 -15.04 -9.24 2.59
N ARG A 113 -14.70 -8.28 3.43
CA ARG A 113 -14.13 -6.99 3.03
C ARG A 113 -12.64 -7.05 3.27
N ALA A 114 -11.87 -6.90 2.21
CA ALA A 114 -10.43 -6.77 2.27
C ALA A 114 -10.00 -5.45 1.64
N SER A 115 -8.93 -4.87 2.16
CA SER A 115 -8.29 -3.70 1.57
C SER A 115 -6.77 -3.83 1.68
N VAL A 116 -6.06 -3.46 0.64
CA VAL A 116 -4.61 -3.24 0.68
C VAL A 116 -4.34 -1.76 0.45
N VAL A 117 -3.57 -1.18 1.35
CA VAL A 117 -3.11 0.21 1.28
C VAL A 117 -1.62 0.18 1.00
N PHE A 118 -1.17 0.94 -0.01
CA PHE A 118 0.22 1.02 -0.43
C PHE A 118 0.52 2.43 -0.96
N PRO A 119 1.77 2.92 -0.90
CA PRO A 119 2.07 4.27 -1.39
C PRO A 119 1.93 4.39 -2.91
N ILE A 120 1.32 5.48 -3.39
CA ILE A 120 1.04 5.78 -4.82
C ILE A 120 2.31 5.87 -5.68
N ALA A 121 3.44 6.13 -5.02
CA ALA A 121 4.76 6.18 -5.64
C ALA A 121 5.30 4.79 -6.03
N PHE A 122 4.63 3.70 -5.67
CA PHE A 122 5.07 2.34 -6.00
C PHE A 122 4.18 1.65 -7.04
N GLN A 123 4.48 0.39 -7.34
CA GLN A 123 3.76 -0.39 -8.32
C GLN A 123 2.38 -0.71 -7.74
N ARG A 124 1.35 -0.61 -8.55
CA ARG A 124 -0.01 -0.81 -8.08
C ARG A 124 -0.20 -2.26 -7.62
N LEU A 125 -0.78 -2.41 -6.43
CA LEU A 125 -1.13 -3.71 -5.86
C LEU A 125 -2.62 -3.96 -6.02
N VAL A 126 -2.97 -5.22 -6.27
CA VAL A 126 -4.34 -5.73 -6.32
C VAL A 126 -4.50 -6.94 -5.42
N LEU A 127 -5.75 -7.29 -5.13
CA LEU A 127 -6.08 -8.43 -4.29
C LEU A 127 -6.52 -9.62 -5.15
N GLN A 128 -6.10 -10.82 -4.74
CA GLN A 128 -6.60 -12.08 -5.26
C GLN A 128 -7.26 -12.86 -4.12
N LEU A 129 -8.38 -13.55 -4.38
CA LEU A 129 -9.02 -14.41 -3.40
C LEU A 129 -9.33 -15.78 -4.01
N GLY A 130 -8.98 -16.84 -3.28
CA GLY A 130 -9.35 -18.22 -3.60
C GLY A 130 -9.76 -18.97 -2.34
N LYS A 131 -10.63 -19.97 -2.48
CA LYS A 131 -10.83 -20.95 -1.42
C LYS A 131 -9.67 -21.94 -1.42
N GLU A 132 -9.37 -22.56 -0.28
CA GLU A 132 -8.33 -23.59 -0.21
C GLU A 132 -8.55 -24.68 -1.27
N GLY A 133 -7.50 -24.99 -2.05
CA GLY A 133 -7.54 -25.94 -3.16
C GLY A 133 -8.05 -25.36 -4.49
N GLU A 134 -8.51 -24.10 -4.51
CA GLU A 134 -8.93 -23.39 -5.72
C GLU A 134 -7.86 -22.36 -6.16
N ALA A 135 -7.82 -22.06 -7.45
CA ALA A 135 -6.96 -20.99 -7.96
C ALA A 135 -7.52 -19.63 -7.52
N PRO A 136 -6.70 -18.73 -6.91
CA PRO A 136 -7.14 -17.39 -6.57
C PRO A 136 -7.56 -16.61 -7.81
N MET A 137 -8.68 -15.89 -7.69
CA MET A 137 -9.16 -14.98 -8.72
C MET A 137 -8.78 -13.55 -8.34
N THR A 138 -8.23 -12.78 -9.28
CA THR A 138 -7.99 -11.35 -9.09
C THR A 138 -9.31 -10.61 -8.97
N ILE A 139 -9.47 -9.86 -7.89
CA ILE A 139 -10.56 -8.93 -7.69
C ILE A 139 -9.94 -7.55 -7.55
N ASP A 140 -10.06 -6.78 -8.63
CA ASP A 140 -9.60 -5.40 -8.69
C ASP A 140 -10.83 -4.47 -8.63
N SER A 141 -11.26 -4.14 -7.42
CA SER A 141 -12.18 -3.02 -7.23
C SER A 141 -11.46 -1.88 -6.53
N GLN A 142 -11.34 -0.75 -7.22
CA GLN A 142 -10.98 0.50 -6.57
C GLN A 142 -12.11 0.86 -5.61
N CYS A 143 -11.73 1.24 -4.39
CA CYS A 143 -12.64 1.73 -3.37
C CYS A 143 -12.13 3.07 -2.87
N ALA A 144 -13.05 3.95 -2.50
CA ALA A 144 -12.69 5.11 -1.71
C ALA A 144 -12.12 4.57 -0.39
N GLY A 145 -10.81 4.75 -0.17
CA GLY A 145 -10.18 4.36 1.07
C GLY A 145 -10.91 5.01 2.24
N ASN A 146 -11.58 4.21 3.07
CA ASN A 146 -12.23 4.73 4.28
C ASN A 146 -11.20 5.13 5.36
N ARG A 147 -9.89 5.04 5.05
CA ARG A 147 -8.83 5.63 5.84
C ARG A 147 -8.47 6.98 5.24
N SER A 148 -8.93 8.04 5.90
CA SER A 148 -8.26 9.34 5.86
C SER A 148 -6.86 9.13 6.41
N LEU A 149 -5.88 8.91 5.54
CA LEU A 149 -4.47 9.04 5.88
C LEU A 149 -3.86 9.91 4.79
N ASP A 150 -3.17 10.94 5.25
CA ASP A 150 -2.64 12.06 4.49
C ASP A 150 -1.77 11.62 3.28
N ASP A 151 -1.76 12.42 2.21
CA ASP A 151 -0.61 12.60 1.31
C ASP A 151 0.06 11.36 0.66
N GLY A 152 -0.65 10.63 -0.21
CA GLY A 152 0.00 9.82 -1.26
C GLY A 152 -0.08 8.29 -1.15
N ASP A 153 -1.12 7.74 -0.52
CA ASP A 153 -1.41 6.30 -0.55
C ASP A 153 -2.54 5.95 -1.53
N ASP A 154 -2.39 4.81 -2.23
CA ASP A 154 -3.41 4.15 -3.03
C ASP A 154 -4.07 2.99 -2.26
N VAL A 155 -5.30 2.64 -2.64
CA VAL A 155 -6.08 1.57 -2.01
C VAL A 155 -6.74 0.68 -3.06
N ALA A 156 -6.52 -0.63 -2.96
CA ALA A 156 -7.32 -1.64 -3.65
C ALA A 156 -8.19 -2.39 -2.64
N CYS A 157 -9.46 -2.63 -2.99
CA CYS A 157 -10.38 -3.38 -2.17
C CYS A 157 -10.86 -4.65 -2.85
N LEU A 158 -11.44 -5.50 -2.02
CA LEU A 158 -12.16 -6.69 -2.41
C LEU A 158 -13.37 -6.81 -1.49
N ASP A 159 -14.54 -6.96 -2.09
CA ASP A 159 -15.77 -7.26 -1.37
C ASP A 159 -16.43 -8.49 -2.02
N ALA A 160 -16.31 -9.65 -1.35
CA ALA A 160 -16.72 -10.94 -1.91
C ALA A 160 -17.57 -11.75 -0.91
N PRO A 161 -18.56 -12.52 -1.38
CA PRO A 161 -19.25 -13.48 -0.54
C PRO A 161 -18.28 -14.58 -0.09
N VAL A 162 -18.37 -14.96 1.19
CA VAL A 162 -17.58 -16.07 1.75
C VAL A 162 -18.47 -17.00 2.58
N SER A 163 -18.05 -18.25 2.66
CA SER A 163 -18.66 -19.32 3.46
C SER A 163 -17.67 -19.76 4.53
N SER A 164 -18.08 -20.60 5.47
CA SER A 164 -17.12 -21.28 6.36
C SER A 164 -16.07 -22.07 5.57
N GLY A 165 -14.83 -22.03 6.05
CA GLY A 165 -13.69 -22.72 5.44
C GLY A 165 -12.42 -21.87 5.38
N THR A 166 -11.36 -22.47 4.86
CA THR A 166 -10.05 -21.82 4.65
C THR A 166 -10.00 -21.14 3.30
N TYR A 167 -9.42 -19.95 3.28
CA TYR A 167 -9.22 -19.12 2.10
C TYR A 167 -7.77 -18.66 2.01
N VAL A 168 -7.36 -18.37 0.79
CA VAL A 168 -6.09 -17.72 0.46
C VAL A 168 -6.41 -16.34 -0.11
N ILE A 169 -5.75 -15.31 0.41
CA ILE A 169 -5.75 -13.97 -0.18
C ILE A 169 -4.32 -13.60 -0.62
N GLY A 170 -4.18 -13.17 -1.86
CA GLY A 170 -2.92 -12.68 -2.43
C GLY A 170 -2.91 -11.17 -2.52
N VAL A 171 -1.77 -10.56 -2.20
CA VAL A 171 -1.42 -9.19 -2.53
C VAL A 171 -0.42 -9.26 -3.67
N VAL A 172 -0.84 -8.90 -4.87
CA VAL A 172 -0.04 -9.10 -6.09
C VAL A 172 0.15 -7.78 -6.83
N PRO A 173 1.29 -7.57 -7.51
CA PRO A 173 1.44 -6.45 -8.42
C PRO A 173 0.55 -6.66 -9.64
N ASP A 174 -0.15 -5.64 -10.11
CA ASP A 174 -0.99 -5.74 -11.32
C ASP A 174 -0.23 -5.43 -12.62
N GLY A 175 1.07 -5.12 -12.52
CA GLY A 175 1.92 -4.74 -13.64
C GLY A 175 1.75 -3.28 -14.09
N THR A 176 0.87 -2.52 -13.44
CA THR A 176 0.67 -1.08 -13.65
C THR A 176 1.25 -0.28 -12.48
N GLY A 177 1.38 1.01 -12.68
CA GLY A 177 1.99 1.91 -11.71
C GLY A 177 2.82 2.97 -12.41
N THR A 178 3.29 3.93 -11.64
CA THR A 178 4.01 5.07 -12.19
C THR A 178 5.52 4.81 -12.33
N CYS A 179 6.00 3.65 -11.88
CA CYS A 179 7.44 3.37 -11.77
C CYS A 179 8.11 2.65 -12.92
N ASP A 180 7.52 2.60 -14.11
CA ASP A 180 8.18 2.08 -15.32
C ASP A 180 8.87 0.70 -15.16
N ASN A 181 8.38 -0.14 -14.23
CA ASN A 181 8.96 -1.42 -13.81
C ASN A 181 10.27 -1.35 -13.00
N GLU A 182 10.68 -0.17 -12.52
CA GLU A 182 11.85 0.06 -11.67
C GLU A 182 11.53 0.11 -10.17
N CYS A 183 10.27 -0.13 -9.78
CA CYS A 183 9.89 -0.23 -8.37
C CYS A 183 10.76 -1.25 -7.64
N ARG A 184 11.60 -0.77 -6.72
CA ARG A 184 12.52 -1.63 -5.95
C ARG A 184 11.80 -2.52 -4.93
N PHE A 185 10.61 -2.12 -4.49
CA PHE A 185 9.74 -2.87 -3.60
C PHE A 185 8.38 -2.17 -3.46
N ASN A 186 7.46 -2.79 -2.73
CA ASN A 186 6.13 -2.31 -2.42
C ASN A 186 5.82 -2.53 -0.94
N ARG A 187 5.70 -1.47 -0.14
CA ARG A 187 5.22 -1.59 1.24
C ARG A 187 3.70 -1.57 1.24
N TYR A 188 3.07 -2.40 2.05
CA TYR A 188 1.62 -2.36 2.17
C TYR A 188 1.09 -2.78 3.54
N ALA A 189 -0.16 -2.41 3.77
CA ALA A 189 -0.98 -2.90 4.87
C ALA A 189 -2.24 -3.57 4.30
N LEU A 190 -2.37 -4.87 4.55
CA LEU A 190 -3.55 -5.67 4.25
C LEU A 190 -4.48 -5.67 5.48
N GLY A 191 -5.75 -5.35 5.27
CA GLY A 191 -6.81 -5.49 6.25
C GLY A 191 -7.87 -6.48 5.76
N LEU A 192 -8.31 -7.38 6.64
CA LEU A 192 -9.38 -8.36 6.39
C LEU A 192 -10.48 -8.22 7.43
N GLN A 193 -11.73 -8.18 6.99
CA GLN A 193 -12.89 -8.17 7.87
C GLN A 193 -14.00 -9.05 7.29
N VAL A 194 -14.56 -9.93 8.11
CA VAL A 194 -15.79 -10.63 7.77
C VAL A 194 -16.97 -9.88 8.35
N THR A 195 -17.99 -9.63 7.54
CA THR A 195 -19.26 -9.01 7.95
C THR A 195 -20.43 -9.90 7.55
N THR A 196 -21.59 -9.73 8.19
CA THR A 196 -22.83 -10.33 7.70
C THR A 196 -23.34 -9.58 6.47
N LEU A 197 -24.03 -10.31 5.60
CA LEU A 197 -24.82 -9.74 4.48
C LEU A 197 -25.94 -8.81 4.98
#